data_AF-B0NUX6-F1
#
_entry.id   AF-B0NUX6-F1
#
_cell.length_a   1.000
_cell.length_b   1.000
_cell.length_c   1.000
_cell.angle_alpha   90.00
_cell.angle_beta   90.00
_cell.angle_gamma   90.00
#
_symmetry.space_group_name_H-M   'P 1'
#
loop_
_entity.id
_entity.type
_entity.pdbx_description
1 polymer ?
#
loop_
_entity_poly.entity_id
_entity_poly.type
_entity_poly.pdbx_seq_one_letter_code
_entity_poly.pdbx_strand_id
1 'polypeptide(L)'
;MHHGDFSSPLADETLKRINGRIAGAHEQIFRSACLLLTFGTSWVYEQKNTGRIVGNCHKLSEKEFTRRRLTVDEIVSDYVSLLSGLLARNSGLKVIFTVSPIRHVREGMHANQLSKSVLLLAVDRLQAAFPENVFYFPAYELVLDELRDYRFYAEDMVHPSEVAAQYVWERFSSACFSPETLQIIEESENIRRALAHKPFHPGSEEYKRFLGQIVLKIDRLNGKYPYLDFQKERELCHTRLKI
;
A
#
# COMPACT_ATOMS: atom_id res chain seq x y z
N MET A 1 10.93 -9.08 6.73
CA MET A 1 10.19 -10.34 6.95
C MET A 1 10.16 -11.10 5.64
N HIS A 2 10.67 -12.33 5.56
CA HIS A 2 10.69 -13.09 4.31
C HIS A 2 9.37 -13.86 4.15
N HIS A 3 8.62 -13.55 3.08
CA HIS A 3 7.37 -14.20 2.70
C HIS A 3 7.62 -15.62 2.17
N GLY A 4 6.57 -16.44 2.05
CA GLY A 4 6.64 -17.77 1.44
C GLY A 4 7.19 -17.78 0.01
N ASP A 5 7.16 -16.64 -0.69
CA ASP A 5 7.67 -16.46 -2.05
C ASP A 5 9.18 -16.76 -2.18
N PHE A 6 9.93 -16.64 -1.08
CA PHE A 6 11.36 -16.96 -1.08
C PHE A 6 11.64 -18.45 -0.81
N SER A 7 10.63 -19.23 -0.43
CA SER A 7 10.78 -20.63 -0.07
C SER A 7 11.34 -21.43 -1.26
N SER A 8 12.45 -22.12 -1.02
CA SER A 8 13.02 -23.12 -1.91
C SER A 8 13.53 -24.30 -1.08
N PRO A 9 13.50 -25.54 -1.62
CA PRO A 9 14.18 -26.68 -1.01
C PRO A 9 15.69 -26.48 -0.88
N LEU A 10 16.28 -25.52 -1.60
CA LEU A 10 17.70 -25.18 -1.54
C LEU A 10 17.92 -23.87 -0.77
N ALA A 11 18.75 -23.93 0.26
CA ALA A 11 19.08 -22.78 1.10
C ALA A 11 19.74 -21.63 0.29
N ASP A 12 20.67 -21.98 -0.60
CA ASP A 12 21.38 -20.99 -1.43
C ASP A 12 20.45 -20.26 -2.40
N GLU A 13 19.45 -20.95 -2.94
CA GLU A 13 18.46 -20.34 -3.82
C GLU A 13 17.57 -19.37 -3.05
N THR A 14 17.12 -19.77 -1.86
CA THR A 14 16.35 -18.90 -0.94
C THR A 14 17.15 -17.64 -0.63
N LEU A 15 18.42 -17.79 -0.24
CA LEU A 15 19.31 -16.67 0.08
C LEU A 15 19.54 -15.75 -1.13
N LYS A 16 19.77 -16.33 -2.31
CA LYS A 16 19.94 -15.56 -3.56
C LYS A 16 18.71 -14.74 -3.91
N ARG A 17 17.50 -15.31 -3.79
CA ARG A 17 16.24 -14.58 -4.05
C ARG A 17 16.04 -13.44 -3.05
N ILE A 18 16.33 -13.68 -1.77
CA ILE A 18 16.26 -12.66 -0.72
C ILE A 18 17.22 -11.50 -1.00
N ASN A 19 18.50 -11.81 -1.22
CA ASN A 19 19.53 -10.80 -1.45
C ASN A 19 19.28 -10.03 -2.74
N GLY A 20 18.81 -10.70 -3.80
CA GLY A 20 18.43 -10.05 -5.05
C GLY A 20 17.32 -9.02 -4.86
N ARG A 21 16.27 -9.34 -4.09
CA ARG A 21 15.20 -8.38 -3.79
C ARG A 21 15.67 -7.23 -2.91
N ILE A 22 16.53 -7.49 -1.93
CA ILE A 22 17.12 -6.44 -1.09
C ILE A 22 17.96 -5.48 -1.94
N ALA A 23 18.81 -6.01 -2.82
CA ALA A 23 19.62 -5.19 -3.72
C ALA A 23 18.76 -4.33 -4.65
N GLY A 24 17.71 -4.90 -5.25
CA GLY A 24 16.77 -4.15 -6.09
C GLY A 24 16.02 -3.06 -5.31
N ALA A 25 15.54 -3.37 -4.10
CA ALA A 25 14.88 -2.39 -3.24
C ALA A 25 15.83 -1.25 -2.83
N HIS A 26 17.08 -1.57 -2.51
CA HIS A 26 18.11 -0.58 -2.18
C HIS A 26 18.42 0.33 -3.37
N GLU A 27 18.45 -0.17 -4.60
CA GLU A 27 18.62 0.70 -5.78
C GLU A 27 17.39 1.60 -6.01
N GLN A 28 16.19 1.05 -5.87
CA GLN A 28 14.95 1.78 -6.12
C GLN A 28 14.69 2.89 -5.10
N ILE A 29 14.91 2.64 -3.81
CA ILE A 29 14.53 3.59 -2.75
C ILE A 29 15.25 4.95 -2.89
N PHE A 30 16.48 4.97 -3.40
CA PHE A 30 17.23 6.22 -3.62
C PHE A 30 16.88 6.93 -4.93
N ARG A 31 16.06 6.32 -5.78
CA ARG A 31 15.51 6.94 -7.00
C ARG A 31 14.02 7.27 -6.87
N SER A 32 13.36 6.77 -5.84
CA SER A 32 11.95 7.05 -5.57
C SER A 32 11.73 8.51 -5.20
N ALA A 33 10.69 9.11 -5.77
CA ALA A 33 10.24 10.45 -5.38
C ALA A 33 9.42 10.41 -4.07
N CYS A 34 8.71 9.30 -3.82
CA CYS A 34 7.82 9.15 -2.69
C CYS A 34 7.95 7.76 -2.04
N LEU A 35 7.85 7.72 -0.71
CA LEU A 35 7.77 6.52 0.12
C LEU A 35 6.50 6.60 0.97
N LEU A 36 5.55 5.69 0.75
CA LEU A 36 4.32 5.58 1.55
C LEU A 36 4.50 4.50 2.62
N LEU A 37 4.27 4.85 3.88
CA LEU A 37 4.41 3.97 5.03
C LEU A 37 3.10 3.90 5.82
N THR A 38 2.47 2.72 5.83
CA THR A 38 1.24 2.48 6.59
C THR A 38 1.56 1.77 7.90
N PHE A 39 1.37 2.45 9.03
CA PHE A 39 1.51 1.87 10.36
C PHE A 39 0.25 1.10 10.77
N GLY A 40 0.43 -0.19 11.09
CA GLY A 40 -0.66 -1.05 11.58
C GLY A 40 -0.81 -1.00 13.10
N THR A 41 0.22 -1.45 13.81
CA THR A 41 0.20 -1.62 15.27
C THR A 41 1.56 -1.30 15.87
N SER A 42 1.57 -0.77 17.10
CA SER A 42 2.79 -0.64 17.90
C SER A 42 3.09 -1.89 18.72
N TRP A 43 2.25 -2.94 18.62
CA TRP A 43 2.53 -4.23 19.24
C TRP A 43 3.56 -5.02 18.44
N VAL A 44 4.60 -5.47 19.12
CA VAL A 44 5.69 -6.28 18.57
C VAL A 44 5.86 -7.58 19.35
N TYR A 45 6.48 -8.55 18.69
CA TYR A 45 7.04 -9.73 19.36
C TYR A 45 8.54 -9.51 19.54
N GLU A 46 9.01 -9.64 20.77
CA GLU A 46 10.42 -9.55 21.12
C GLU A 46 10.92 -10.93 21.54
N GLN A 47 12.00 -11.41 20.94
CA GLN A 47 12.60 -12.68 21.30
C GLN A 47 13.31 -12.56 22.66
N LYS A 48 12.92 -13.39 23.64
CA LYS A 48 13.40 -13.29 25.03
C LYS A 48 14.92 -13.41 25.17
N ASN A 49 15.54 -14.29 24.38
CA ASN A 49 16.97 -14.57 24.51
C ASN A 49 17.86 -13.49 23.89
N THR A 50 17.34 -12.70 22.95
CA THR A 50 18.14 -11.72 22.18
C THR A 50 17.67 -10.29 22.33
N GLY A 51 16.47 -10.07 22.87
CA GLY A 51 15.81 -8.76 22.91
C GLY A 51 15.42 -8.22 21.53
N ARG A 52 15.55 -9.02 20.46
CA ARG A 52 15.29 -8.56 19.09
C ARG A 52 13.80 -8.56 18.79
N ILE A 53 13.34 -7.47 18.21
CA ILE A 53 12.00 -7.38 17.61
C ILE A 53 11.94 -8.25 16.37
N VAL A 54 10.93 -9.11 16.28
CA VAL A 54 10.70 -10.01 15.16
C VAL A 54 9.31 -9.82 14.57
N GLY A 55 9.23 -9.92 13.25
CA GLY A 55 7.96 -9.86 12.52
C GLY A 55 7.43 -11.24 12.10
N ASN A 56 8.30 -12.25 11.98
CA ASN A 56 7.94 -13.63 11.71
C ASN A 56 8.64 -14.52 12.74
N CYS A 57 7.86 -15.33 13.46
CA CYS A 57 8.39 -16.25 14.47
C CYS A 57 8.85 -17.59 13.87
N HIS A 58 8.76 -17.81 12.56
CA HIS A 58 9.17 -19.04 11.87
C HIS A 58 8.59 -20.33 12.49
N LYS A 59 7.34 -20.27 12.97
CA LYS A 59 6.65 -21.34 13.70
C LYS A 59 7.34 -21.76 15.02
N LEU A 60 8.25 -20.94 15.56
CA LEU A 60 8.78 -21.13 16.91
C LEU A 60 7.70 -20.93 17.97
N SER A 61 7.90 -21.53 19.15
CA SER A 61 6.94 -21.47 20.25
C SER A 61 6.69 -20.04 20.72
N GLU A 62 5.43 -19.69 21.00
CA GLU A 62 5.06 -18.38 21.56
C GLU A 62 5.78 -18.08 22.88
N LYS A 63 6.18 -19.12 23.63
CA LYS A 63 6.93 -18.98 24.89
C LYS A 63 8.31 -18.33 24.72
N GLU A 64 8.88 -18.37 23.51
CA GLU A 64 10.16 -17.74 23.17
C GLU A 64 10.05 -16.22 23.03
N PHE A 65 8.83 -15.69 22.99
CA PHE A 65 8.57 -14.29 22.71
C PHE A 65 7.85 -13.60 23.85
N THR A 66 8.17 -12.33 24.03
CA THR A 66 7.41 -11.40 24.83
C THR A 66 6.68 -10.47 23.87
N ARG A 67 5.35 -10.44 23.98
CA ARG A 67 4.56 -9.48 23.23
C ARG A 67 4.42 -8.21 24.03
N ARG A 68 4.86 -7.08 23.49
CA ARG A 68 4.78 -5.77 24.15
C ARG A 68 4.46 -4.67 23.14
N ARG A 69 4.01 -3.54 23.66
CA ARG A 69 3.82 -2.32 22.87
C ARG A 69 5.12 -1.52 22.86
N LEU A 70 5.50 -1.03 21.69
CA LEU A 70 6.55 -0.04 21.55
C LEU A 70 6.15 1.28 22.20
N THR A 71 7.13 1.99 22.72
CA THR A 71 6.99 3.38 23.13
C THR A 71 7.07 4.31 21.92
N VAL A 72 6.60 5.55 22.09
CA VAL A 72 6.76 6.59 21.08
C VAL A 72 8.25 6.83 20.78
N ASP A 73 9.09 6.86 21.81
CA ASP A 73 10.52 7.15 21.68
C ASP A 73 11.28 6.06 20.92
N GLU A 74 10.96 4.78 21.15
CA GLU A 74 11.53 3.66 20.36
C GLU A 74 11.23 3.83 18.86
N ILE A 75 9.98 4.12 18.51
CA ILE A 75 9.57 4.31 17.10
C ILE A 75 10.27 5.52 16.51
N VAL A 76 10.24 6.66 17.21
CA VAL A 76 10.84 7.91 16.72
C VAL A 76 12.34 7.75 16.52
N SER A 77 13.05 7.13 17.47
CA SER A 77 14.50 6.89 17.35
C SER A 77 14.85 6.05 16.12
N ASP A 78 14.16 4.93 15.93
CA ASP A 78 14.41 4.03 14.80
C ASP A 78 14.12 4.72 13.46
N TYR A 79 13.00 5.43 13.35
CA TYR A 79 12.62 6.11 12.12
C TYR A 79 13.45 7.37 11.86
N VAL A 80 13.90 8.11 12.87
CA VAL A 80 14.83 9.23 12.68
C VAL A 80 16.14 8.73 12.08
N SER A 81 16.68 7.61 12.59
CA SER A 81 17.89 6.98 12.04
C SER A 81 17.69 6.56 10.58
N LEU A 82 16.60 5.86 10.29
CA LEU A 82 16.24 5.43 8.94
C LEU A 82 16.08 6.62 7.98
N LEU A 83 15.27 7.61 8.34
CA LEU A 83 14.95 8.75 7.49
C LEU A 83 16.19 9.62 7.26
N SER A 84 17.02 9.84 8.28
CA SER A 84 18.29 10.56 8.13
C SER A 84 19.19 9.88 7.10
N GLY A 85 19.32 8.55 7.16
CA GLY A 85 20.11 7.77 6.19
C GLY A 85 19.56 7.82 4.77
N LEU A 86 18.23 7.75 4.61
CA LEU A 86 17.57 7.86 3.32
C LEU A 86 17.73 9.25 2.71
N LEU A 87 17.45 10.30 3.50
CA LEU A 87 17.47 11.69 3.06
C LEU A 87 18.89 12.21 2.79
N ALA A 88 19.90 11.68 3.48
CA ALA A 88 21.30 11.99 3.17
C ALA A 88 21.71 11.57 1.74
N ARG A 89 21.03 10.57 1.17
CA ARG A 89 21.29 10.06 -0.19
C ARG A 89 20.28 10.51 -1.23
N ASN A 90 19.05 10.76 -0.80
CA ASN A 90 17.95 11.23 -1.64
C ASN A 90 17.18 12.34 -0.89
N SER A 91 17.73 13.56 -0.92
CA SER A 91 17.14 14.71 -0.23
C SER A 91 15.76 15.11 -0.79
N GLY A 92 15.46 14.71 -2.02
CA GLY A 92 14.17 14.93 -2.67
C GLY A 92 13.06 13.96 -2.23
N LEU A 93 13.39 12.89 -1.51
CA LEU A 93 12.40 11.89 -1.09
C LEU A 93 11.34 12.52 -0.21
N LYS A 94 10.07 12.34 -0.60
CA LYS A 94 8.90 12.62 0.24
C LYS A 94 8.45 11.33 0.91
N VAL A 95 8.13 11.41 2.20
CA VAL A 95 7.67 10.27 2.98
C VAL A 95 6.28 10.58 3.51
N ILE A 96 5.31 9.75 3.16
CA ILE A 96 3.93 9.88 3.63
C ILE A 96 3.69 8.76 4.62
N PHE A 97 3.44 9.11 5.88
CA PHE A 97 2.92 8.18 6.86
C PHE A 97 1.40 8.17 6.84
N THR A 98 0.81 7.03 7.14
CA THR A 98 -0.60 6.91 7.47
C THR A 98 -0.75 5.84 8.55
N VAL A 99 -1.74 6.00 9.42
CA VAL A 99 -2.13 4.93 10.36
C VAL A 99 -3.26 4.14 9.74
N SER A 100 -3.17 2.82 9.77
CA SER A 100 -4.21 1.94 9.22
C SER A 100 -5.49 2.02 10.08
N PRO A 101 -6.68 2.13 9.48
CA PRO A 101 -7.95 2.08 10.19
C PRO A 101 -8.32 0.68 10.71
N ILE A 102 -7.62 -0.37 10.24
CA ILE A 102 -7.87 -1.76 10.66
C ILE A 102 -7.67 -1.89 12.17
N ARG A 103 -8.68 -2.44 12.84
CA ARG A 103 -8.71 -2.61 14.30
C ARG A 103 -7.95 -3.88 14.73
N HIS A 104 -6.95 -3.75 15.57
CA HIS A 104 -6.25 -4.90 16.19
C HIS A 104 -7.03 -5.39 17.41
N VAL A 105 -8.08 -6.18 17.16
CA VAL A 105 -9.05 -6.59 18.20
C VAL A 105 -8.52 -7.63 19.18
N ARG A 106 -7.45 -8.35 18.82
CA ARG A 106 -6.86 -9.42 19.65
C ARG A 106 -6.39 -8.92 21.02
N GLU A 107 -6.04 -7.65 21.15
CA GLU A 107 -5.62 -7.02 22.41
C GLU A 107 -6.77 -6.30 23.13
N GLY A 108 -7.96 -6.30 22.54
CA GLY A 108 -9.10 -5.51 22.98
C GLY A 108 -9.08 -4.08 22.44
N MET A 109 -10.25 -3.45 22.39
CA MET A 109 -10.43 -2.14 21.76
C MET A 109 -9.64 -1.03 22.47
N HIS A 110 -9.54 -1.07 23.79
CA HIS A 110 -8.74 -0.12 24.55
C HIS A 110 -7.25 -0.21 24.19
N ALA A 111 -6.70 -1.41 24.12
CA ALA A 111 -5.30 -1.61 23.75
C ALA A 111 -5.04 -1.25 22.28
N ASN A 112 -6.00 -1.48 21.39
CA ASN A 112 -5.94 -0.97 20.01
C ASN A 112 -5.86 0.56 20.00
N GLN A 113 -6.72 1.26 20.76
CA GLN A 113 -6.71 2.72 20.82
C GLN A 113 -5.36 3.26 21.34
N LEU A 114 -4.82 2.67 22.41
CA LEU A 114 -3.49 3.03 22.90
C LEU A 114 -2.38 2.71 21.89
N SER A 115 -2.52 1.62 21.13
CA SER A 115 -1.56 1.28 20.09
C SER A 115 -1.57 2.30 18.96
N LYS A 116 -2.75 2.71 18.49
CA LYS A 116 -2.92 3.72 17.42
C LYS A 116 -2.45 5.09 17.90
N SER A 117 -2.75 5.49 19.14
CA SER A 117 -2.30 6.77 19.68
C SER A 117 -0.76 6.86 19.77
N VAL A 118 -0.08 5.77 20.14
CA VAL A 118 1.39 5.70 20.08
C VAL A 118 1.91 5.95 18.67
N LEU A 119 1.29 5.33 17.65
CA LEU A 119 1.70 5.51 16.26
C LEU A 119 1.45 6.94 15.77
N LEU A 120 0.31 7.53 16.11
CA LEU A 120 -0.03 8.92 15.77
C LEU A 120 0.96 9.91 16.39
N LEU A 121 1.26 9.75 17.69
CA LEU A 121 2.25 10.58 18.39
C LEU A 121 3.66 10.42 17.82
N ALA A 122 4.03 9.22 17.38
CA ALA A 122 5.32 8.99 16.72
C ALA A 122 5.38 9.70 15.36
N VAL A 123 4.32 9.61 14.55
CA VAL A 123 4.25 10.31 13.25
C VAL A 123 4.31 11.82 13.43
N ASP A 124 3.58 12.38 14.41
CA ASP A 124 3.61 13.81 14.72
C ASP A 124 5.05 14.30 15.03
N ARG A 125 5.78 13.56 15.87
CA ARG A 125 7.20 13.86 16.16
C ARG A 125 8.11 13.70 14.95
N LEU A 126 7.86 12.72 14.07
CA LEU A 126 8.63 12.53 12.84
C LEU A 126 8.36 13.66 11.84
N GLN A 127 7.13 14.15 11.73
CA GLN A 127 6.82 15.34 10.94
C GLN A 127 7.55 16.58 11.47
N ALA A 128 7.55 16.79 12.79
CA ALA A 128 8.27 17.90 13.41
C ALA A 128 9.79 17.81 13.18
N ALA A 129 10.37 16.61 13.17
CA ALA A 129 11.79 16.38 12.93
C ALA A 129 12.19 16.58 11.45
N PHE A 130 11.29 16.35 10.51
CA PHE A 130 11.55 16.42 9.06
C PHE A 130 10.43 17.16 8.31
N PRO A 131 10.18 18.45 8.60
CA PRO A 131 8.98 19.16 8.16
C PRO A 131 8.86 19.32 6.64
N GLU A 132 9.98 19.26 5.90
CA GLU A 132 9.98 19.38 4.44
C GLU A 132 9.80 18.04 3.72
N ASN A 133 10.01 16.92 4.40
CA ASN A 133 10.08 15.59 3.80
C ASN A 133 8.99 14.65 4.30
N VAL A 134 8.49 14.82 5.53
CA VAL A 134 7.57 13.89 6.17
C VAL A 134 6.17 14.49 6.29
N PHE A 135 5.19 13.75 5.79
CA PHE A 135 3.78 14.13 5.75
C PHE A 135 2.93 13.03 6.38
N TYR A 136 1.75 13.40 6.87
CA TYR A 136 0.75 12.46 7.35
C TYR A 136 -0.51 12.52 6.49
N PHE A 137 -0.98 11.35 6.07
CA PHE A 137 -2.29 11.17 5.46
C PHE A 137 -3.25 10.52 6.47
N PRO A 138 -4.40 11.14 6.77
CA PRO A 138 -5.24 10.75 7.90
C PRO A 138 -6.23 9.61 7.57
N ALA A 139 -5.77 8.48 7.02
CA ALA A 139 -6.68 7.37 6.66
C ALA A 139 -7.42 6.79 7.87
N TYR A 140 -6.79 6.78 9.04
CA TYR A 140 -7.38 6.31 10.29
C TYR A 140 -8.59 7.17 10.67
N GLU A 141 -8.40 8.48 10.72
CA GLU A 141 -9.41 9.47 11.08
C GLU A 141 -10.52 9.54 10.03
N LEU A 142 -10.21 9.44 8.73
CA LEU A 142 -11.25 9.37 7.69
C LEU A 142 -12.23 8.22 7.94
N VAL A 143 -11.73 7.03 8.27
CA VAL A 143 -12.60 5.89 8.53
C VAL A 143 -13.30 6.00 9.88
N LEU A 144 -12.63 6.48 10.92
CA LEU A 144 -13.24 6.53 12.26
C LEU A 144 -14.20 7.71 12.42
N ASP A 145 -13.91 8.86 11.83
CA ASP A 145 -14.60 10.12 12.09
C ASP A 145 -15.44 10.64 10.91
N GLU A 146 -15.13 10.31 9.66
CA GLU A 146 -16.02 10.63 8.55
C GLU A 146 -16.95 9.46 8.22
N LEU A 147 -16.43 8.23 8.28
CA LEU A 147 -17.15 6.99 7.99
C LEU A 147 -17.57 6.23 9.28
N ARG A 148 -18.19 6.95 10.22
CA ARG A 148 -18.50 6.49 11.61
C ARG A 148 -19.39 5.25 11.74
N ASP A 149 -20.05 4.84 10.67
CA ASP A 149 -21.10 3.82 10.68
C ASP A 149 -20.53 2.42 10.35
N TYR A 150 -21.04 1.39 11.03
CA TYR A 150 -20.64 -0.01 10.79
C TYR A 150 -20.85 -0.48 9.35
N ARG A 151 -21.72 0.17 8.56
CA ARG A 151 -21.86 -0.07 7.11
C ARG A 151 -20.57 0.10 6.31
N PHE A 152 -19.60 0.81 6.88
CA PHE A 152 -18.29 1.06 6.29
C PHE A 152 -17.23 0.02 6.70
N TYR A 153 -17.63 -1.02 7.43
CA TYR A 153 -16.80 -2.17 7.75
C TYR A 153 -17.27 -3.39 6.93
N ALA A 154 -16.32 -4.27 6.61
CA ALA A 154 -16.60 -5.57 6.02
C ALA A 154 -17.31 -6.48 7.03
N GLU A 155 -17.71 -7.67 6.60
CA GLU A 155 -18.45 -8.65 7.43
C GLU A 155 -17.73 -9.02 8.73
N ASP A 156 -16.40 -8.94 8.76
CA ASP A 156 -15.60 -9.20 9.96
C ASP A 156 -15.60 -8.06 10.99
N MET A 157 -16.22 -6.93 10.66
CA MET A 157 -16.33 -5.73 11.52
C MET A 157 -14.98 -5.12 11.91
N VAL A 158 -13.91 -5.47 11.20
CA VAL A 158 -12.52 -5.08 11.48
C VAL A 158 -11.91 -4.37 10.29
N HIS A 159 -12.11 -4.91 9.09
CA HIS A 159 -11.60 -4.31 7.86
C HIS A 159 -12.58 -3.28 7.31
N PRO A 160 -12.10 -2.20 6.66
CA PRO A 160 -12.95 -1.31 5.90
C PRO A 160 -13.68 -2.06 4.77
N SER A 161 -14.93 -1.69 4.49
CA SER A 161 -15.66 -2.16 3.32
C SER A 161 -15.06 -1.58 2.03
N GLU A 162 -15.43 -2.12 0.86
CA GLU A 162 -14.99 -1.58 -0.43
C GLU A 162 -15.38 -0.10 -0.59
N VAL A 163 -16.57 0.29 -0.12
CA VAL A 163 -17.04 1.68 -0.14
C VAL A 163 -16.13 2.58 0.70
N ALA A 164 -15.71 2.11 1.87
CA ALA A 164 -14.80 2.85 2.73
C ALA A 164 -13.39 2.95 2.13
N ALA A 165 -12.88 1.86 1.56
CA ALA A 165 -11.59 1.85 0.88
C ALA A 165 -11.59 2.81 -0.32
N GLN A 166 -12.67 2.81 -1.11
CA GLN A 166 -12.84 3.73 -2.24
C GLN A 166 -12.88 5.19 -1.79
N TYR A 167 -13.61 5.50 -0.72
CA TYR A 167 -13.67 6.85 -0.16
C TYR A 167 -12.28 7.33 0.30
N VAL A 168 -11.53 6.49 1.00
CA VAL A 168 -10.14 6.81 1.42
C VAL A 168 -9.24 7.02 0.20
N TRP A 169 -9.38 6.19 -0.84
CA TRP A 169 -8.63 6.34 -2.09
C TRP A 169 -8.94 7.66 -2.81
N GLU A 170 -10.20 8.09 -2.83
CA GLU A 170 -10.61 9.38 -3.40
C GLU A 170 -9.99 10.55 -2.65
N ARG A 171 -10.03 10.51 -1.30
CA ARG A 171 -9.37 11.52 -0.45
C ARG A 171 -7.85 11.55 -0.64
N PHE A 172 -7.23 10.38 -0.73
CA PHE A 172 -5.78 10.26 -0.97
C PHE A 172 -5.41 10.82 -2.35
N SER A 173 -6.12 10.40 -3.40
CA SER A 173 -5.85 10.82 -4.77
C SER A 173 -6.00 12.33 -4.92
N SER A 174 -7.06 12.90 -4.33
CA SER A 174 -7.28 14.35 -4.35
C SER A 174 -6.20 15.15 -3.61
N ALA A 175 -5.56 14.57 -2.59
CA ALA A 175 -4.54 15.25 -1.80
C ALA A 175 -3.12 15.08 -2.37
N CYS A 176 -2.85 13.95 -3.02
CA CYS A 176 -1.49 13.55 -3.39
C CYS A 176 -1.20 13.59 -4.89
N PHE A 177 -2.21 13.64 -5.76
CA PHE A 177 -2.02 13.60 -7.21
C PHE A 177 -2.32 14.94 -7.87
N SER A 178 -1.58 15.22 -8.95
CA SER A 178 -1.83 16.42 -9.76
C SER A 178 -3.12 16.26 -10.56
N PRO A 179 -3.73 17.37 -11.03
CA PRO A 179 -4.91 17.31 -11.91
C PRO A 179 -4.68 16.44 -13.15
N GLU A 180 -3.48 16.48 -13.73
CA GLU A 180 -3.10 15.66 -14.88
C GLU A 180 -3.09 14.17 -14.52
N THR A 181 -2.52 13.80 -13.37
CA THR A 181 -2.54 12.40 -12.88
C THR A 181 -3.97 11.93 -12.61
N LEU A 182 -4.82 12.77 -12.03
CA LEU A 182 -6.23 12.44 -11.79
C LEU A 182 -6.99 12.17 -13.11
N GLN A 183 -6.71 12.95 -14.17
CA GLN A 183 -7.26 12.70 -15.50
C GLN A 183 -6.77 11.35 -16.07
N ILE A 184 -5.49 11.01 -15.91
CA ILE A 184 -4.96 9.71 -16.34
C ILE A 184 -5.68 8.57 -15.61
N ILE A 185 -5.87 8.69 -14.29
CA ILE A 185 -6.58 7.70 -13.48
C ILE A 185 -8.02 7.53 -13.99
N GLU A 186 -8.73 8.63 -14.26
CA GLU A 186 -10.10 8.59 -14.78
C GLU A 186 -10.17 7.93 -16.17
N GLU A 187 -9.30 8.31 -17.11
CA GLU A 187 -9.24 7.70 -18.45
C GLU A 187 -8.94 6.19 -18.36
N SER A 188 -8.02 5.79 -17.47
CA SER A 188 -7.65 4.39 -17.21
C SER A 188 -8.81 3.59 -16.59
N GLU A 189 -9.51 4.18 -15.62
CA GLU A 189 -10.68 3.58 -14.98
C GLU A 189 -11.84 3.38 -15.95
N ASN A 190 -12.02 4.30 -16.90
CA ASN A 190 -13.01 4.17 -17.96
C ASN A 190 -12.69 2.99 -18.89
N ILE A 191 -11.41 2.76 -19.22
CA ILE A 191 -10.96 1.59 -19.98
C ILE A 191 -11.21 0.30 -19.18
N ARG A 192 -10.80 0.25 -17.92
CA ARG A 192 -11.01 -0.89 -17.03
C ARG A 192 -12.49 -1.26 -16.91
N ARG A 193 -13.37 -0.28 -16.67
CA ARG A 193 -14.82 -0.48 -16.58
C ARG A 193 -15.42 -0.97 -17.90
N ALA A 194 -14.99 -0.40 -19.02
CA ALA A 194 -15.46 -0.84 -20.34
C ALA A 194 -15.08 -2.31 -20.63
N LEU A 195 -13.88 -2.74 -20.25
CA LEU A 195 -13.42 -4.12 -20.40
C LEU A 195 -14.11 -5.12 -19.47
N ALA A 196 -14.57 -4.66 -18.31
CA ALA A 196 -15.32 -5.47 -17.35
C ALA A 196 -16.77 -5.74 -17.79
N HIS A 197 -17.30 -4.98 -18.76
CA HIS A 197 -18.64 -5.19 -19.29
C HIS A 197 -18.78 -6.57 -19.93
N LYS A 198 -19.80 -7.34 -19.51
CA LYS A 198 -20.13 -8.64 -20.09
C LYS A 198 -21.17 -8.46 -21.20
N PRO A 199 -20.84 -8.66 -22.49
CA PRO A 199 -21.81 -8.52 -23.57
C PRO A 199 -22.84 -9.65 -23.56
N PHE A 200 -24.08 -9.34 -23.89
CA PHE A 200 -25.12 -10.36 -24.11
C PHE A 200 -24.89 -11.15 -25.41
N HIS A 201 -24.35 -10.51 -26.45
CA HIS A 201 -24.02 -11.11 -27.74
C HIS A 201 -22.56 -10.83 -28.12
N PRO A 202 -21.60 -11.65 -27.64
CA PRO A 202 -20.17 -11.43 -27.87
C PRO A 202 -19.74 -11.42 -29.34
N GLY A 203 -20.50 -12.04 -30.25
CA GLY A 203 -20.17 -12.08 -31.68
C GLY A 203 -20.76 -10.93 -32.50
N SER A 204 -21.54 -10.03 -31.90
CA SER A 204 -22.25 -8.97 -32.63
C SER A 204 -21.31 -7.88 -33.14
N GLU A 205 -21.67 -7.25 -34.26
CA GLU A 205 -20.88 -6.16 -34.84
C GLU A 205 -20.82 -4.93 -33.92
N GLU A 206 -21.85 -4.70 -33.12
CA GLU A 206 -21.89 -3.65 -32.11
C GLU A 206 -20.83 -3.89 -31.03
N TYR A 207 -20.68 -5.13 -30.56
CA TYR A 207 -19.66 -5.46 -29.57
C TYR A 207 -18.24 -5.37 -30.14
N LYS A 208 -18.03 -5.81 -31.40
CA LYS A 208 -16.74 -5.63 -32.08
C LYS A 208 -16.39 -4.14 -32.23
N ARG A 209 -17.34 -3.30 -32.63
CA ARG A 209 -17.16 -1.84 -32.67
C ARG A 209 -16.84 -1.27 -31.29
N PHE A 210 -17.51 -1.73 -30.24
CA PHE A 210 -17.23 -1.33 -28.86
C PHE A 210 -15.81 -1.68 -28.42
N LEU A 211 -15.32 -2.89 -28.71
CA LEU A 211 -13.93 -3.28 -28.45
C LEU A 211 -12.93 -2.42 -29.25
N GLY A 212 -13.23 -2.12 -30.51
CA GLY A 212 -12.44 -1.19 -31.33
C GLY A 212 -12.34 0.21 -30.70
N GLN A 213 -13.43 0.72 -30.14
CA GLN A 213 -13.43 2.01 -29.41
C GLN A 213 -12.55 1.96 -28.15
N ILE A 214 -12.50 0.83 -27.45
CA ILE A 214 -11.59 0.65 -26.31
C ILE A 214 -10.13 0.69 -26.77
N VAL A 215 -9.77 0.00 -27.86
CA VAL A 215 -8.41 0.02 -28.41
C VAL A 215 -8.02 1.45 -28.81
N LEU A 216 -8.89 2.19 -29.50
CA LEU A 216 -8.63 3.59 -29.86
C LEU A 216 -8.41 4.49 -28.64
N LYS A 217 -9.14 4.27 -27.53
CA LYS A 217 -8.92 4.99 -26.28
C LYS A 217 -7.55 4.68 -25.68
N ILE A 218 -7.16 3.40 -25.65
CA ILE A 218 -5.83 2.98 -25.19
C ILE A 218 -4.74 3.63 -26.05
N ASP A 219 -4.89 3.61 -27.38
CA ASP A 219 -3.91 4.18 -28.30
C ASP A 219 -3.75 5.68 -28.11
N ARG A 220 -4.86 6.41 -27.91
CA ARG A 220 -4.82 7.84 -27.61
C ARG A 220 -4.14 8.13 -26.27
N LEU A 221 -4.43 7.33 -25.25
CA LEU A 221 -3.83 7.49 -23.91
C LEU A 221 -2.32 7.19 -23.95
N ASN A 222 -1.90 6.10 -24.57
CA ASN A 222 -0.48 5.76 -24.75
C ASN A 222 0.25 6.75 -25.67
N GLY A 223 -0.44 7.34 -26.66
CA GLY A 223 0.14 8.40 -27.48
C GLY A 223 0.49 9.66 -26.66
N LYS A 224 -0.31 10.00 -25.65
CA LYS A 224 -0.02 11.07 -24.70
C LYS A 224 1.00 10.65 -23.62
N TYR A 225 0.91 9.41 -23.15
CA TYR A 225 1.71 8.87 -22.05
C TYR A 225 2.35 7.52 -22.42
N PRO A 226 3.48 7.53 -23.16
CA PRO A 226 4.08 6.31 -23.71
C PRO A 226 4.58 5.30 -22.67
N TYR A 227 4.73 5.74 -21.42
CA TYR A 227 5.18 4.90 -20.31
C TYR A 227 4.05 4.07 -19.67
N LEU A 228 2.77 4.27 -20.05
CA LEU A 228 1.66 3.46 -19.57
C LEU A 228 1.61 2.13 -20.31
N ASP A 229 1.64 1.04 -19.55
CA ASP A 229 1.53 -0.32 -20.08
C ASP A 229 0.08 -0.80 -20.06
N PHE A 230 -0.52 -0.87 -21.26
CA PHE A 230 -1.84 -1.44 -21.51
C PHE A 230 -1.77 -2.68 -22.42
N GLN A 231 -0.62 -3.36 -22.46
CA GLN A 231 -0.44 -4.50 -23.36
C GLN A 231 -1.46 -5.61 -23.09
N LYS A 232 -1.74 -5.89 -21.80
CA LYS A 232 -2.72 -6.92 -21.40
C LYS A 232 -4.14 -6.57 -21.85
N GLU A 233 -4.54 -5.31 -21.69
CA GLU A 233 -5.85 -4.80 -22.08
C GLU A 233 -6.02 -4.84 -23.60
N ARG A 234 -4.98 -4.49 -24.35
CA ARG A 234 -4.96 -4.61 -25.82
C ARG A 234 -5.09 -6.07 -26.26
N GLU A 235 -4.29 -6.97 -25.69
CA GLU A 235 -4.34 -8.41 -26.01
C GLU A 235 -5.71 -9.01 -25.69
N LEU A 236 -6.34 -8.57 -24.60
CA LEU A 236 -7.70 -8.97 -24.23
C LEU A 236 -8.73 -8.51 -25.28
N CYS A 237 -8.66 -7.25 -25.73
CA CYS A 237 -9.51 -6.75 -26.82
C CYS A 237 -9.30 -7.55 -28.11
N HIS A 238 -8.05 -7.78 -28.51
CA HIS A 238 -7.74 -8.52 -29.74
C HIS A 238 -8.21 -9.98 -29.68
N THR A 239 -8.05 -10.63 -28.53
CA THR A 239 -8.57 -11.99 -28.32
C THR A 239 -10.09 -12.03 -28.47
N ARG A 240 -10.79 -11.07 -27.85
CA ARG A 240 -12.26 -10.98 -27.94
C ARG A 240 -12.79 -10.55 -29.31
N LEU A 241 -11.99 -9.85 -30.12
CA LEU A 241 -12.32 -9.46 -31.49
C LEU A 241 -12.16 -10.60 -32.51
N LYS A 242 -11.36 -11.62 -32.18
CA LYS A 242 -11.13 -12.81 -33.02
C LYS A 242 -12.18 -13.92 -32.81
N ILE A 243 -13.04 -13.77 -31.79
CA ILE A 243 -14.20 -14.63 -31.51
C ILE A 243 -15.42 -14.05 -32.23
#